data_AF-A0AAD9NTS2-F1
#
_entry.id   AF-A0AAD9NTS2-F1
#
_cell.length_a   1.000
_cell.length_b   1.000
_cell.length_c   1.000
_cell.angle_alpha   90.00
_cell.angle_beta   90.00
_cell.angle_gamma   90.00
#
_symmetry.space_group_name_H-M   'P 1'
#
loop_
_entity.id
_entity.type
_entity.pdbx_description
1 polymer ?
#
loop_
_entity_poly.entity_id
_entity_poly.type
_entity_poly.pdbx_seq_one_letter_code
_entity_poly.pdbx_strand_id
1 'polypeptide(L)'
;MTSAIPIVDLEEFNLTKAPEDVSDDVKRQLAAQIIDAFSTVGFVGLTNYGIPQDKDPNYFKNQHKKGDISGPRYLYYPAITSQTEIKPNQIRCGEHSDYGSITLLFQDDVGGLQVEYLLNLRTRKGEFVPATPKAGTMYVNIAEALQRWTADKLISTVHRVVIPEAPSDREKVRMSVVYFAQPDRDCLIQCLDGSDKYEPITSLELLSMRLRATYLE
;
A
#
# COMPACT_ATOMS: atom_id res chain seq x y z
N MET A 1 -14.57 13.83 12.09
CA MET A 1 -13.36 13.42 11.35
C MET A 1 -13.37 11.91 11.29
N THR A 2 -13.49 11.32 10.10
CA THR A 2 -13.74 9.90 9.90
C THR A 2 -12.46 9.09 10.13
N SER A 3 -12.49 8.19 11.10
CA SER A 3 -11.36 7.37 11.58
C SER A 3 -11.12 6.09 10.75
N ALA A 4 -11.42 6.12 9.45
CA ALA A 4 -11.41 4.94 8.59
C ALA A 4 -10.69 5.23 7.27
N ILE A 5 -10.03 4.21 6.71
CA ILE A 5 -9.41 4.29 5.38
C ILE A 5 -10.50 4.64 4.35
N PRO A 6 -10.36 5.73 3.56
CA PRO A 6 -11.32 6.07 2.54
C PRO A 6 -11.49 4.94 1.52
N ILE A 7 -12.74 4.62 1.19
CA ILE A 7 -13.08 3.59 0.21
C ILE A 7 -13.64 4.30 -1.00
N VAL A 8 -12.97 4.16 -2.14
CA VAL A 8 -13.38 4.73 -3.42
C VAL A 8 -14.16 3.67 -4.20
N ASP A 9 -15.40 3.98 -4.57
CA ASP A 9 -16.27 3.09 -5.34
C ASP A 9 -15.98 3.24 -6.85
N LEU A 10 -15.71 2.12 -7.52
CA LEU A 10 -15.41 2.06 -8.94
C LEU A 10 -16.58 1.48 -9.77
N GLU A 11 -17.81 1.44 -9.24
CA GLU A 11 -18.99 0.90 -9.94
C GLU A 11 -19.16 1.47 -11.36
N GLU A 12 -18.89 2.76 -11.56
CA GLU A 12 -18.95 3.41 -12.87
C GLU A 12 -17.88 2.93 -13.87
N PHE A 13 -16.82 2.30 -13.37
CA PHE A 13 -15.72 1.70 -14.16
C PHE A 13 -15.70 0.17 -14.07
N ASN A 14 -16.88 -0.43 -13.88
CA ASN A 14 -17.00 -1.88 -13.88
C ASN A 14 -16.66 -2.48 -15.26
N LEU A 15 -16.40 -3.79 -15.30
CA LEU A 15 -15.97 -4.51 -16.51
C LEU A 15 -16.96 -4.45 -17.68
N THR A 16 -18.18 -3.95 -17.48
CA THR A 16 -19.24 -3.86 -18.50
C THR A 16 -19.43 -2.46 -19.09
N LYS A 17 -18.76 -1.43 -18.55
CA LYS A 17 -18.80 -0.05 -19.05
C LYS A 17 -17.45 0.32 -19.66
N ALA A 18 -17.46 0.91 -20.85
CA ALA A 18 -16.23 1.40 -21.46
C ALA A 18 -15.80 2.71 -20.75
N PRO A 19 -14.50 2.96 -20.53
CA PRO A 19 -14.02 4.15 -19.83
C PRO A 19 -14.46 5.49 -20.45
N GLU A 20 -14.72 5.51 -21.75
CA GLU A 20 -15.27 6.62 -22.52
C GLU A 20 -16.72 6.97 -22.18
N ASP A 21 -17.50 6.04 -21.63
CA ASP A 21 -18.92 6.23 -21.29
C ASP A 21 -19.14 6.94 -19.95
N VAL A 22 -18.08 7.11 -19.15
CA VAL A 22 -18.13 7.80 -17.85
C VAL A 22 -17.89 9.29 -18.04
N SER A 23 -18.72 10.14 -17.43
CA SER A 23 -18.60 11.61 -17.57
C SER A 23 -17.33 12.16 -16.93
N ASP A 24 -16.84 13.28 -17.47
CA ASP A 24 -15.64 13.96 -16.96
C ASP A 24 -15.78 14.46 -15.52
N ASP A 25 -17.00 14.83 -15.10
CA ASP A 25 -17.27 15.24 -13.72
C ASP A 25 -17.15 14.07 -12.74
N VAL A 26 -17.67 12.89 -13.11
CA VAL A 26 -17.51 11.65 -12.32
C VAL A 26 -16.04 11.25 -12.24
N LYS A 27 -15.31 11.33 -13.37
CA LYS A 27 -13.86 11.11 -13.42
C LYS A 27 -13.09 12.06 -12.48
N ARG A 28 -13.45 13.35 -12.44
CA ARG A 28 -12.82 14.36 -11.57
C ARG A 28 -13.13 14.15 -10.09
N GLN A 29 -14.37 13.81 -9.75
CA GLN A 29 -14.77 13.53 -8.36
C GLN A 29 -14.05 12.29 -7.81
N LEU A 30 -13.96 11.24 -8.63
CA LEU A 30 -13.22 10.03 -8.29
C LEU A 30 -11.74 10.34 -8.08
N ALA A 31 -11.11 11.07 -9.00
CA ALA A 31 -9.71 11.49 -8.87
C ALA A 31 -9.48 12.32 -7.58
N ALA A 32 -10.42 13.19 -7.20
CA ALA A 32 -10.31 13.97 -5.97
C ALA A 32 -10.38 13.09 -4.70
N GLN A 33 -11.30 12.12 -4.66
CA GLN A 33 -11.38 11.15 -3.54
C GLN A 33 -10.11 10.31 -3.43
N ILE A 34 -9.55 9.95 -4.59
CA ILE A 34 -8.33 9.18 -4.71
C ILE A 34 -7.12 9.95 -4.17
N ILE A 35 -6.96 11.21 -4.61
CA ILE A 35 -5.91 12.12 -4.15
C ILE A 35 -6.07 12.40 -2.64
N ASP A 36 -7.29 12.62 -2.16
CA ASP A 36 -7.56 12.87 -0.74
C ASP A 36 -7.13 11.68 0.13
N ALA A 37 -7.53 10.46 -0.24
CA ALA A 37 -7.19 9.24 0.48
C ALA A 37 -5.68 8.96 0.53
N PHE A 38 -4.95 9.23 -0.56
CA PHE A 38 -3.49 9.14 -0.52
C PHE A 38 -2.82 10.26 0.26
N SER A 39 -3.41 11.44 0.28
CA SER A 39 -2.87 12.59 1.01
C SER A 39 -3.14 12.53 2.52
N THR A 40 -4.12 11.72 2.95
CA THR A 40 -4.52 11.51 4.35
C THR A 40 -4.21 10.11 4.92
N VAL A 41 -4.14 9.05 4.12
CA VAL A 41 -3.98 7.67 4.66
C VAL A 41 -2.89 6.87 3.94
N GLY A 42 -2.45 7.27 2.75
CA GLY A 42 -1.41 6.56 1.98
C GLY A 42 -1.87 5.24 1.34
N PHE A 43 -3.16 4.91 1.47
CA PHE A 43 -3.84 3.81 0.79
C PHE A 43 -5.00 4.35 -0.08
N VAL A 44 -5.09 3.94 -1.34
CA VAL A 44 -6.26 4.17 -2.21
C VAL A 44 -6.21 3.33 -3.51
N GLY A 45 -7.37 2.99 -4.09
CA GLY A 45 -7.46 2.54 -5.50
C GLY A 45 -7.36 3.71 -6.48
N LEU A 46 -6.59 3.62 -7.57
CA LEU A 46 -6.07 4.79 -8.32
C LEU A 46 -6.35 4.85 -9.83
N THR A 47 -6.51 6.09 -10.36
CA THR A 47 -5.88 6.64 -11.60
C THR A 47 -5.56 8.15 -11.43
N ASN A 48 -4.72 8.77 -12.30
CA ASN A 48 -4.24 10.20 -12.28
C ASN A 48 -3.34 10.63 -11.09
N TYR A 49 -2.21 9.93 -10.91
CA TYR A 49 -1.33 9.97 -9.73
C TYR A 49 -0.07 10.88 -9.82
N GLY A 50 -0.07 11.91 -10.69
CA GLY A 50 1.00 12.94 -10.66
C GLY A 50 2.34 12.57 -11.30
N ILE A 51 2.32 11.68 -12.30
CA ILE A 51 3.49 11.46 -13.17
C ILE A 51 3.55 12.54 -14.25
N PRO A 52 4.72 13.18 -14.46
CA PRO A 52 4.89 14.24 -15.46
C PRO A 52 4.44 13.81 -16.87
N GLN A 53 3.66 14.66 -17.56
CA GLN A 53 3.09 14.35 -18.89
C GLN A 53 4.12 14.39 -20.04
N ASP A 54 5.35 14.83 -19.78
CA ASP A 54 6.48 14.75 -20.70
C ASP A 54 7.11 13.35 -20.76
N LYS A 55 6.72 12.44 -19.85
CA LYS A 55 7.13 11.04 -19.86
C LYS A 55 6.14 10.20 -20.67
N ASP A 56 6.68 9.29 -21.48
CA ASP A 56 5.91 8.29 -22.21
C ASP A 56 4.88 7.64 -21.25
N PRO A 57 3.57 7.61 -21.58
CA PRO A 57 2.55 6.92 -20.80
C PRO A 57 2.89 5.44 -20.51
N ASN A 58 3.77 4.84 -21.32
CA ASN A 58 4.27 3.50 -21.11
C ASN A 58 5.47 3.44 -20.15
N TYR A 59 5.95 4.54 -19.56
CA TYR A 59 7.14 4.57 -18.71
C TYR A 59 7.07 3.51 -17.61
N PHE A 60 5.98 3.47 -16.83
CA PHE A 60 5.81 2.50 -15.74
C PHE A 60 5.59 1.10 -16.28
N LYS A 61 4.74 0.94 -17.29
CA LYS A 61 4.57 -0.35 -17.99
C LYS A 61 5.92 -0.89 -18.47
N ASN A 62 6.83 -0.01 -18.86
CA ASN A 62 8.14 -0.38 -19.36
C ASN A 62 9.12 -0.81 -18.26
N GLN A 63 8.82 -0.52 -16.99
CA GLN A 63 9.57 -1.00 -15.83
C GLN A 63 9.04 -2.33 -15.28
N HIS A 64 8.02 -2.94 -15.91
CA HIS A 64 7.36 -4.17 -15.43
C HIS A 64 7.12 -5.17 -16.58
N LYS A 65 8.14 -5.46 -17.41
CA LYS A 65 7.93 -6.17 -18.69
C LYS A 65 8.06 -7.70 -18.62
N LYS A 66 9.04 -8.25 -17.88
CA LYS A 66 9.26 -9.71 -17.66
C LYS A 66 10.56 -9.95 -16.88
N GLY A 67 10.51 -10.77 -15.83
CA GLY A 67 11.64 -11.01 -14.92
C GLY A 67 11.62 -10.11 -13.67
N ASP A 68 10.49 -9.45 -13.45
CA ASP A 68 10.17 -8.73 -12.23
C ASP A 68 10.09 -9.70 -11.05
N ILE A 69 10.43 -9.19 -9.87
CA ILE A 69 10.34 -9.92 -8.60
C ILE A 69 8.98 -9.69 -7.93
N SER A 70 7.99 -9.29 -8.72
CA SER A 70 6.61 -9.15 -8.29
C SER A 70 6.07 -10.51 -7.88
N GLY A 71 5.22 -10.52 -6.86
CA GLY A 71 4.63 -11.77 -6.43
C GLY A 71 3.72 -11.66 -5.23
N PRO A 72 2.86 -12.67 -5.04
CA PRO A 72 2.02 -12.75 -3.87
C PRO A 72 2.80 -13.25 -2.66
N ARG A 73 2.47 -12.72 -1.49
CA ARG A 73 2.76 -13.30 -0.19
C ARG A 73 1.43 -13.70 0.45
N TYR A 74 1.33 -14.98 0.75
CA TYR A 74 0.22 -15.54 1.51
C TYR A 74 0.59 -15.49 2.99
N LEU A 75 -0.21 -14.78 3.78
CA LEU A 75 0.04 -14.59 5.20
C LEU A 75 -1.02 -15.35 5.98
N TYR A 76 -0.54 -16.22 6.87
CA TYR A 76 -1.36 -16.99 7.80
C TYR A 76 -0.96 -16.59 9.23
N TYR A 77 -1.90 -16.06 9.98
CA TYR A 77 -1.72 -15.71 11.38
C TYR A 77 -2.59 -16.64 12.24
N PRO A 78 -1.98 -17.52 13.06
CA PRO A 78 -2.71 -18.50 13.87
C PRO A 78 -3.75 -17.86 14.79
N ALA A 79 -4.81 -18.62 15.08
CA ALA A 79 -5.74 -18.31 16.16
C ALA A 79 -4.99 -18.27 17.50
N ILE A 80 -5.40 -17.35 18.38
CA ILE A 80 -4.89 -17.22 19.73
C ILE A 80 -6.01 -17.67 20.67
N THR A 81 -5.93 -18.92 21.11
CA THR A 81 -6.95 -19.55 21.98
C THR A 81 -6.67 -19.38 23.47
N SER A 82 -5.47 -18.93 23.83
CA SER A 82 -5.05 -18.68 25.21
C SER A 82 -4.54 -17.25 25.36
N GLN A 83 -5.24 -16.42 26.12
CA GLN A 83 -4.84 -15.02 26.31
C GLN A 83 -3.60 -14.85 27.20
N THR A 84 -3.29 -15.85 28.02
CA THR A 84 -2.10 -15.83 28.90
C THR A 84 -0.79 -15.93 28.12
N GLU A 85 -0.84 -16.28 26.83
CA GLU A 85 0.32 -16.39 25.94
C GLU A 85 0.66 -15.08 25.23
N ILE A 86 -0.21 -14.07 25.30
CA ILE A 86 0.03 -12.77 24.66
C ILE A 86 1.01 -11.97 25.51
N LYS A 87 2.23 -11.77 25.00
CA LYS A 87 3.24 -10.94 25.66
C LYS A 87 2.87 -9.45 25.60
N PRO A 88 3.32 -8.62 26.55
CA PRO A 88 3.17 -7.18 26.46
C PRO A 88 3.68 -6.65 25.11
N ASN A 89 2.90 -5.77 24.47
CA ASN A 89 3.19 -5.17 23.16
C ASN A 89 3.36 -6.15 22.00
N GLN A 90 2.92 -7.41 22.15
CA GLN A 90 2.98 -8.37 21.06
C GLN A 90 2.04 -7.96 19.91
N ILE A 91 2.59 -7.95 18.71
CA ILE A 91 1.87 -7.72 17.46
C ILE A 91 2.07 -8.91 16.52
N ARG A 92 1.15 -9.09 15.58
CA ARG A 92 1.18 -10.19 14.59
C ARG A 92 2.21 -9.92 13.49
N CYS A 93 2.41 -8.66 13.10
CA CYS A 93 3.44 -8.23 12.15
C CYS A 93 3.95 -6.84 12.54
N GLY A 94 5.27 -6.69 12.54
CA GLY A 94 5.98 -5.46 12.89
C GLY A 94 5.62 -4.27 12.01
N GLU A 95 5.93 -3.07 12.49
CA GLU A 95 5.82 -1.83 11.72
C GLU A 95 6.82 -1.85 10.55
N HIS A 96 6.32 -1.70 9.32
CA HIS A 96 7.14 -1.66 8.11
C HIS A 96 6.44 -0.90 6.98
N SER A 97 7.20 -0.52 5.95
CA SER A 97 6.69 -0.03 4.67
C SER A 97 7.05 -1.02 3.56
N ASP A 98 6.24 -1.08 2.51
CA ASP A 98 6.52 -1.96 1.37
C ASP A 98 7.57 -1.36 0.44
N TYR A 99 8.27 -2.21 -0.32
CA TYR A 99 9.49 -1.80 -1.01
C TYR A 99 9.31 -1.48 -2.50
N GLY A 100 8.26 -2.03 -3.11
CA GLY A 100 8.01 -1.94 -4.56
C GLY A 100 7.38 -0.64 -5.01
N SER A 101 6.59 -0.72 -6.08
CA SER A 101 5.84 0.42 -6.63
C SER A 101 4.51 0.62 -5.90
N ILE A 102 3.66 -0.40 -5.95
CA ILE A 102 2.39 -0.48 -5.24
C ILE A 102 2.20 -1.89 -4.66
N THR A 103 1.33 -1.99 -3.68
CA THR A 103 0.91 -3.26 -3.08
C THR A 103 -0.59 -3.40 -3.17
N LEU A 104 -1.08 -4.60 -3.51
CA LEU A 104 -2.48 -4.96 -3.49
C LEU A 104 -2.73 -5.93 -2.33
N LEU A 105 -3.57 -5.58 -1.38
CA LEU A 105 -3.82 -6.35 -0.18
C LEU A 105 -5.29 -6.78 -0.11
N PHE A 106 -5.48 -8.08 0.03
CA PHE A 106 -6.74 -8.74 0.29
C PHE A 106 -6.69 -9.29 1.71
N GLN A 107 -7.67 -8.98 2.54
CA GLN A 107 -7.77 -9.49 3.90
C GLN A 107 -9.16 -10.08 4.16
N ASP A 108 -9.21 -11.04 5.07
CA ASP A 108 -10.46 -11.57 5.62
C ASP A 108 -11.15 -10.58 6.57
N ASP A 109 -12.18 -11.05 7.27
CA ASP A 109 -13.00 -10.26 8.18
C ASP A 109 -12.43 -10.15 9.61
N VAL A 110 -11.24 -10.68 9.90
CA VAL A 110 -10.66 -10.70 11.26
C VAL A 110 -10.02 -9.36 11.64
N GLY A 111 -9.52 -8.61 10.67
CA GLY A 111 -8.93 -7.28 10.89
C GLY A 111 -7.52 -7.31 11.51
N GLY A 112 -7.17 -6.27 12.24
CA GLY A 112 -5.84 -6.11 12.87
C GLY A 112 -4.80 -5.38 12.01
N LEU A 113 -5.02 -5.18 10.71
CA LEU A 113 -4.19 -4.28 9.92
C LEU A 113 -4.37 -2.84 10.40
N GLN A 114 -3.26 -2.16 10.64
CA GLN A 114 -3.18 -0.76 11.04
C GLN A 114 -2.19 -0.02 10.15
N VAL A 115 -2.54 1.20 9.75
CA VAL A 115 -1.73 2.07 8.90
C VAL A 115 -1.38 3.33 9.68
N GLU A 116 -0.13 3.75 9.63
CA GLU A 116 0.32 4.98 10.28
C GLU A 116 -0.31 6.19 9.56
N TYR A 117 -1.00 7.03 10.33
CA TYR A 117 -1.82 8.11 9.81
C TYR A 117 -0.96 9.19 9.15
N LEU A 118 -1.45 9.73 8.03
CA LEU A 118 -0.85 10.89 7.38
C LEU A 118 -1.76 12.11 7.58
N LEU A 119 -1.15 13.28 7.76
CA LEU A 119 -1.89 14.53 7.62
C LEU A 119 -1.10 15.48 6.73
N ASN A 120 -1.67 15.84 5.59
CA ASN A 120 -1.01 16.70 4.58
C ASN A 120 0.35 16.12 4.14
N LEU A 121 0.39 14.84 3.78
CA LEU A 121 1.61 14.11 3.38
C LEU A 121 2.71 14.04 4.46
N ARG A 122 2.36 14.32 5.72
CA ARG A 122 3.28 14.19 6.86
C ARG A 122 2.82 13.06 7.76
N THR A 123 3.72 12.13 8.01
CA THR A 123 3.52 11.02 8.94
C THR A 123 3.26 11.52 10.35
N ARG A 124 2.13 11.10 10.92
CA ARG A 124 1.82 11.28 12.34
C ARG A 124 2.42 10.09 13.10
N LYS A 125 3.71 10.20 13.39
CA LYS A 125 4.50 9.08 13.92
C LYS A 125 3.85 8.49 15.17
N GLY A 126 3.57 7.19 15.15
CA GLY A 126 2.94 6.45 16.25
C GLY A 126 1.41 6.55 16.32
N GLU A 127 0.78 7.35 15.47
CA GLU A 127 -0.68 7.38 15.35
C GLU A 127 -1.11 6.41 14.24
N PHE A 128 -1.76 5.31 14.63
CA PHE A 128 -2.21 4.28 13.69
C PHE A 128 -3.73 4.28 13.56
N VAL A 129 -4.23 4.17 12.32
CA VAL A 129 -5.65 3.98 12.01
C VAL A 129 -5.92 2.53 11.57
N PRO A 130 -7.06 1.94 11.97
CA PRO A 130 -7.41 0.59 11.56
C PRO A 130 -7.84 0.55 10.08
N ALA A 131 -7.32 -0.44 9.36
CA ALA A 131 -7.82 -0.84 8.05
C ALA A 131 -8.97 -1.83 8.22
N THR A 132 -10.12 -1.35 8.69
CA THR A 132 -11.28 -2.19 9.03
C THR A 132 -11.75 -3.00 7.82
N PRO A 133 -11.78 -4.35 7.91
CA PRO A 133 -12.20 -5.20 6.80
C PRO A 133 -13.54 -4.80 6.20
N LYS A 134 -13.62 -4.80 4.87
CA LYS A 134 -14.87 -4.65 4.12
C LYS A 134 -14.94 -5.70 3.02
N ALA A 135 -16.03 -6.47 3.00
CA ALA A 135 -16.25 -7.49 1.99
C ALA A 135 -16.18 -6.89 0.57
N GLY A 136 -15.52 -7.61 -0.34
CA GLY A 136 -15.33 -7.19 -1.73
C GLY A 136 -14.31 -6.07 -1.94
N THR A 137 -13.56 -5.66 -0.90
CA THR A 137 -12.53 -4.62 -1.04
C THR A 137 -11.13 -5.18 -1.21
N MET A 138 -10.33 -4.45 -1.97
CA MET A 138 -8.89 -4.60 -2.09
C MET A 138 -8.26 -3.30 -1.60
N TYR A 139 -7.38 -3.39 -0.63
CA TYR A 139 -6.56 -2.25 -0.20
C TYR A 139 -5.39 -2.11 -1.15
N VAL A 140 -5.03 -0.87 -1.47
CA VAL A 140 -3.87 -0.57 -2.31
C VAL A 140 -3.02 0.48 -1.63
N ASN A 141 -1.73 0.23 -1.46
CA ASN A 141 -0.79 1.23 -0.94
C ASN A 141 0.35 1.54 -1.89
N ILE A 142 0.89 2.73 -1.66
CA ILE A 142 2.18 3.15 -2.20
C ILE A 142 3.29 2.38 -1.49
N ALA A 143 4.30 2.02 -2.26
CA ALA A 143 5.51 1.40 -1.76
C ALA A 143 6.75 2.27 -2.09
N GLU A 144 7.90 1.96 -1.49
CA GLU A 144 9.08 2.84 -1.45
C GLU A 144 9.61 3.24 -2.83
N ALA A 145 9.54 2.38 -3.85
CA ALA A 145 10.00 2.73 -5.19
C ALA A 145 9.19 3.90 -5.77
N LEU A 146 7.86 3.88 -5.60
CA LEU A 146 7.00 4.96 -6.08
C LEU A 146 7.12 6.23 -5.24
N GLN A 147 7.34 6.11 -3.93
CA GLN A 147 7.71 7.26 -3.10
C GLN A 147 8.98 7.94 -3.60
N ARG A 148 10.04 7.16 -3.89
CA ARG A 148 11.30 7.69 -4.43
C ARG A 148 11.13 8.34 -5.80
N TRP A 149 10.45 7.66 -6.73
CA TRP A 149 10.17 8.21 -8.06
C TRP A 149 9.44 9.57 -7.98
N THR A 150 8.56 9.74 -7.00
CA THR A 150 7.76 10.96 -6.82
C THR A 150 8.37 11.99 -5.86
N ALA A 151 9.57 11.73 -5.32
CA ALA A 151 10.26 12.60 -4.37
C ALA A 151 9.43 12.95 -3.10
N ASP A 152 8.69 11.98 -2.57
CA ASP A 152 7.72 12.10 -1.45
C ASP A 152 6.42 12.85 -1.76
N LYS A 153 6.06 13.03 -3.04
CA LYS A 153 4.69 13.47 -3.35
C LYS A 153 3.67 12.36 -3.07
N LEU A 154 4.10 11.11 -3.11
CA LEU A 154 3.38 9.94 -2.59
C LEU A 154 4.22 9.28 -1.50
N ILE A 155 3.59 8.86 -0.40
CA ILE A 155 4.27 8.33 0.77
C ILE A 155 3.97 6.83 0.92
N SER A 156 5.02 6.03 1.04
CA SER A 156 4.99 4.63 1.44
C SER A 156 4.72 4.56 2.94
N THR A 157 3.46 4.37 3.31
CA THR A 157 3.04 4.41 4.72
C THR A 157 3.47 3.18 5.49
N VAL A 158 4.01 3.44 6.68
CA VAL A 158 4.25 2.39 7.67
C VAL A 158 2.93 1.76 8.05
N HIS A 159 2.90 0.44 8.11
CA HIS A 159 1.76 -0.33 8.53
C HIS A 159 2.22 -1.53 9.35
N ARG A 160 1.29 -2.08 10.14
CA ARG A 160 1.53 -3.20 11.04
C ARG A 160 0.29 -4.07 11.12
N VAL A 161 0.45 -5.29 11.63
CA VAL A 161 -0.70 -6.14 11.97
C VAL A 161 -0.69 -6.36 13.47
N VAL A 162 -1.66 -5.81 14.17
CA VAL A 162 -1.85 -6.00 15.61
C VAL A 162 -2.71 -7.23 15.89
N ILE A 163 -2.69 -7.68 17.15
CA ILE A 163 -3.67 -8.66 17.62
C ILE A 163 -5.03 -7.94 17.71
N PRO A 164 -6.12 -8.47 17.11
CA PRO A 164 -7.44 -7.85 17.18
C PRO A 164 -7.89 -7.59 18.63
N GLU A 165 -8.60 -6.50 18.88
CA GLU A 165 -9.05 -6.17 20.24
C GLU A 165 -10.16 -7.11 20.73
N ALA A 166 -11.07 -7.56 19.87
CA ALA A 166 -12.16 -8.45 20.25
C ALA A 166 -11.67 -9.89 20.46
N PRO A 167 -11.92 -10.54 21.62
CA PRO A 167 -11.53 -11.93 21.87
C PRO A 167 -12.03 -12.91 20.79
N SER A 168 -13.26 -12.73 20.32
CA SER A 168 -13.87 -13.55 19.26
C SER A 168 -13.12 -13.51 17.95
N ASP A 169 -12.40 -12.42 17.64
CA ASP A 169 -11.59 -12.31 16.44
C ASP A 169 -10.16 -12.83 16.65
N ARG A 170 -9.64 -12.76 17.89
CA ARG A 170 -8.35 -13.37 18.25
C ARG A 170 -8.37 -14.89 18.10
N GLU A 171 -9.51 -15.51 18.42
CA GLU A 171 -9.74 -16.96 18.33
C GLU A 171 -9.92 -17.45 16.89
N LYS A 172 -10.00 -16.54 15.90
CA LYS A 172 -10.02 -16.88 14.49
C LYS A 172 -8.61 -16.90 13.90
N VAL A 173 -8.41 -17.77 12.91
CA VAL A 173 -7.28 -17.65 11.99
C VAL A 173 -7.49 -16.38 11.16
N ARG A 174 -6.44 -15.56 11.04
CA ARG A 174 -6.43 -14.43 10.09
C ARG A 174 -5.60 -14.81 8.87
N MET A 175 -6.13 -14.58 7.69
CA MET A 175 -5.46 -14.72 6.42
C MET A 175 -5.48 -13.42 5.62
N SER A 176 -4.38 -13.17 4.92
CA SER A 176 -4.34 -12.12 3.90
C SER A 176 -3.44 -12.53 2.74
N VAL A 177 -3.78 -12.04 1.55
CA VAL A 177 -2.95 -12.17 0.35
C VAL A 177 -2.46 -10.78 -0.01
N VAL A 178 -1.16 -10.65 -0.19
CA VAL A 178 -0.52 -9.38 -0.52
C VAL A 178 0.26 -9.55 -1.81
N TYR A 179 -0.15 -8.86 -2.87
CA TYR A 179 0.58 -8.84 -4.13
C TYR A 179 1.48 -7.60 -4.18
N PHE A 180 2.79 -7.81 -4.22
CA PHE A 180 3.77 -6.75 -4.35
C PHE A 180 4.08 -6.52 -5.83
N ALA A 181 3.76 -5.34 -6.35
CA ALA A 181 4.18 -4.95 -7.69
C ALA A 181 5.58 -4.33 -7.61
N GLN A 182 6.59 -5.07 -8.05
CA GLN A 182 7.98 -4.66 -8.03
C GLN A 182 8.41 -4.20 -9.43
N PRO A 183 9.22 -3.13 -9.53
CA PRO A 183 9.91 -2.84 -10.78
C PRO A 183 10.83 -4.01 -11.19
N ASP A 184 11.22 -4.04 -12.46
CA ASP A 184 12.23 -4.95 -12.98
C ASP A 184 13.55 -4.79 -12.17
N ARG A 185 14.30 -5.89 -12.01
CA ARG A 185 15.42 -5.98 -11.04
C ARG A 185 16.47 -4.89 -11.21
N ASP A 186 16.77 -4.55 -12.45
CA ASP A 186 17.76 -3.55 -12.89
C ASP A 186 17.15 -2.15 -13.11
N CYS A 187 15.84 -1.99 -12.88
CA CYS A 187 15.18 -0.70 -12.96
C CYS A 187 15.83 0.28 -11.98
N LEU A 188 16.32 1.40 -12.52
CA LEU A 188 16.91 2.48 -11.73
C LEU A 188 15.79 3.32 -11.08
N ILE A 189 15.75 3.31 -9.76
CA ILE A 189 14.83 4.10 -8.95
C ILE A 189 15.53 5.39 -8.56
N GLN A 190 15.07 6.51 -9.13
CA GLN A 190 15.56 7.86 -8.90
C GLN A 190 14.41 8.87 -8.99
N CYS A 191 14.55 10.05 -8.38
CA CYS A 191 13.52 11.08 -8.45
C CYS A 191 13.21 11.47 -9.91
N LEU A 192 11.95 11.42 -10.31
CA LEU A 192 11.53 11.73 -11.69
C LEU A 192 11.21 13.21 -11.91
N ASP A 193 11.15 14.00 -10.84
CA ASP A 193 10.99 15.46 -10.90
C ASP A 193 12.31 16.22 -11.11
N GLY A 194 13.41 15.49 -11.28
CA GLY A 194 14.74 16.05 -11.49
C GLY A 194 15.49 16.44 -10.21
N SER A 195 14.90 16.22 -9.03
CA SER A 195 15.59 16.40 -7.76
C SER A 195 16.59 15.27 -7.46
N ASP A 196 17.44 15.47 -6.46
CA ASP A 196 18.44 14.52 -5.95
C ASP A 196 18.15 14.06 -4.52
N LYS A 197 16.88 14.20 -4.08
CA LYS A 197 16.44 13.87 -2.72
C LYS A 197 16.77 12.43 -2.29
N TYR A 198 16.82 11.51 -3.25
CA TYR A 198 17.24 10.14 -3.05
C TYR A 198 18.39 9.82 -3.99
N GLU A 199 19.45 9.22 -3.45
CA GLU A 199 20.46 8.59 -4.27
C GLU A 199 19.83 7.49 -5.15
N PRO A 200 20.15 7.45 -6.45
CA PRO A 200 19.67 6.41 -7.34
C PRO A 200 20.04 5.01 -6.83
N ILE A 201 19.08 4.09 -6.88
CA ILE A 201 19.26 2.70 -6.46
C ILE A 201 18.52 1.77 -7.42
N THR A 202 19.05 0.59 -7.71
CA THR A 202 18.28 -0.39 -8.49
C THR A 202 17.18 -1.04 -7.64
N SER A 203 16.11 -1.51 -8.27
CA SER A 203 15.03 -2.22 -7.58
C SER A 203 15.53 -3.41 -6.76
N LEU A 204 16.46 -4.20 -7.32
CA LEU A 204 17.04 -5.34 -6.62
C LEU A 204 17.88 -4.94 -5.41
N GLU A 205 18.63 -3.84 -5.48
CA GLU A 205 19.41 -3.33 -4.35
C GLU A 205 18.48 -2.82 -3.24
N LEU A 206 17.42 -2.08 -3.58
CA LEU A 206 16.41 -1.62 -2.63
C LEU A 206 15.77 -2.81 -1.90
N LEU A 207 15.31 -3.81 -2.67
CA LEU A 207 14.73 -5.03 -2.09
C LEU A 207 15.73 -5.77 -1.20
N SER A 208 16.96 -5.94 -1.68
CA SER A 208 18.00 -6.66 -0.93
C SER A 208 18.34 -5.95 0.38
N MET A 209 18.50 -4.62 0.35
CA MET A 209 18.73 -3.80 1.54
C MET A 209 17.63 -4.02 2.58
N ARG A 210 16.37 -4.00 2.15
CA ARG A 210 15.21 -4.14 3.05
C ARG A 210 15.01 -5.55 3.59
N LEU A 211 15.21 -6.58 2.76
CA LEU A 211 15.15 -7.97 3.20
C LEU A 211 16.25 -8.28 4.24
N ARG A 212 17.47 -7.76 4.05
CA ARG A 212 18.55 -7.94 5.04
C ARG A 212 18.17 -7.31 6.38
N ALA A 213 17.69 -6.07 6.39
CA ALA A 213 17.24 -5.40 7.62
C ALA A 213 16.08 -6.11 8.32
N THR A 214 15.28 -6.91 7.58
CA THR A 214 14.12 -7.62 8.14
C THR A 214 14.46 -9.01 8.66
N TYR A 215 15.40 -9.72 8.03
CA TYR A 215 15.66 -11.14 8.29
C TYR A 215 17.06 -11.46 8.82
N LEU A 216 18.01 -10.53 8.73
CA LEU A 216 19.43 -10.77 9.07
C LEU A 216 19.97 -9.85 10.17
N GLU A 217 19.18 -8.89 10.64
CA GLU A 217 19.45 -8.05 11.82
C GLU A 217 18.48 -8.41 12.95
#